data_AF-A0A9E4T4H3-F1
#
_entry.id   AF-A0A9E4T4H3-F1
#
_cell.length_a   1.000
_cell.length_b   1.000
_cell.length_c   1.000
_cell.angle_alpha   90.00
_cell.angle_beta   90.00
_cell.angle_gamma   90.00
#
_symmetry.space_group_name_H-M   'P 1'
#
loop_
_entity.id
_entity.type
_entity.pdbx_description
1 polymer ?
#
loop_
_entity_poly.entity_id
_entity_poly.type
_entity_poly.pdbx_seq_one_letter_code
_entity_poly.pdbx_strand_id
1 'polypeptide(L)'
;PYFTFEGMGRLGAELEMYAEIKQAASDAIMAAGGTITHHHAVGRLHRPWYDQQRPELFAKALKAVKRTLDPNGVLNPGLLIDA
;
A
#
# COMPACT_ATOMS: atom_id res chain seq x y z
N PRO A 1 14.21 -4.54 9.69
CA PRO A 1 13.72 -5.80 10.31
C PRO A 1 12.66 -6.42 9.38
N TYR A 2 12.51 -7.74 9.40
CA TYR A 2 11.41 -8.45 8.74
C TYR A 2 10.51 -9.07 9.81
N PHE A 3 9.21 -9.12 9.52
CA PHE A 3 8.21 -9.68 10.41
C PHE A 3 7.40 -10.74 9.67
N THR A 4 7.08 -11.81 10.39
CA THR A 4 6.13 -12.84 9.98
C THR A 4 4.98 -12.84 10.97
N PHE A 5 3.75 -12.92 10.47
CA PHE A 5 2.56 -13.08 11.30
C PHE A 5 1.96 -14.45 11.01
N GLU A 6 1.70 -15.21 12.06
CA GLU A 6 1.01 -16.49 12.00
C GLU A 6 0.06 -16.61 13.19
N GLY A 7 -1.01 -17.39 13.03
CA GLY A 7 -2.03 -17.56 14.05
C GLY A 7 -3.17 -18.42 13.56
N MET A 8 -4.02 -18.84 14.49
CA MET A 8 -5.23 -19.60 14.16
C MET A 8 -6.25 -18.67 13.49
N GLY A 9 -6.68 -19.03 12.28
CA GLY A 9 -7.78 -18.37 11.59
C GLY A 9 -9.13 -18.98 11.96
N ARG A 10 -10.19 -18.18 11.87
CA ARG A 10 -11.57 -18.67 11.88
C ARG A 10 -11.97 -19.05 10.45
N LEU A 11 -12.42 -20.28 10.27
CA LEU A 11 -12.84 -20.80 8.97
C LEU A 11 -13.91 -19.88 8.34
N GLY A 12 -13.67 -19.45 7.11
CA GLY A 12 -14.55 -18.54 6.36
C GLY A 12 -14.38 -17.05 6.65
N ALA A 13 -13.49 -16.67 7.57
CA ALA A 13 -13.19 -15.28 7.92
C ALA A 13 -11.71 -14.91 7.69
N GLU A 14 -10.97 -15.74 6.95
CA GLU A 14 -9.51 -15.64 6.82
C GLU A 14 -9.06 -14.31 6.21
N LEU A 15 -9.75 -13.84 5.17
CA LEU A 15 -9.43 -12.57 4.50
C LEU A 15 -9.71 -11.35 5.38
N GLU A 16 -10.81 -11.38 6.14
CA GLU A 16 -11.19 -10.31 7.08
C GLU A 16 -10.16 -10.23 8.21
N MET A 17 -9.85 -11.37 8.85
CA MET A 17 -8.83 -11.44 9.89
C MET A 17 -7.45 -11.03 9.38
N TYR A 18 -7.07 -11.45 8.17
CA TYR A 18 -5.82 -11.00 7.54
C TYR A 18 -5.81 -9.48 7.35
N ALA A 19 -6.91 -8.88 6.88
CA ALA A 19 -7.00 -7.45 6.67
C ALA A 19 -6.89 -6.68 7.99
N GLU A 20 -7.55 -7.14 9.06
CA GLU A 20 -7.45 -6.56 10.40
C GLU A 20 -6.01 -6.59 10.92
N ILE A 21 -5.35 -7.76 10.85
CA ILE A 21 -3.96 -7.92 11.29
C ILE A 21 -3.03 -7.03 10.46
N LYS A 22 -3.22 -6.98 9.13
CA LYS A 22 -2.40 -6.14 8.26
C LYS A 22 -2.58 -4.65 8.54
N GLN A 23 -3.80 -4.21 8.81
CA GLN A 23 -4.10 -2.85 9.18
C GLN A 23 -3.38 -2.49 10.49
N ALA A 24 -3.60 -3.29 11.54
CA ALA A 24 -2.99 -3.06 12.86
C ALA A 24 -1.45 -3.05 12.81
N ALA A 25 -0.84 -4.00 12.08
CA ALA A 25 0.61 -4.05 11.92
C ALA A 25 1.16 -2.82 11.17
N SER A 26 0.48 -2.38 10.12
CA SER A 26 0.90 -1.23 9.31
C SER A 26 0.75 0.08 10.06
N ASP A 27 -0.34 0.25 10.83
CA ASP A 27 -0.54 1.39 11.71
C ASP A 27 0.53 1.46 12.81
N ALA A 28 0.90 0.32 13.39
CA ALA A 28 1.99 0.24 14.37
C ALA A 28 3.34 0.65 13.75
N ILE A 29 3.64 0.23 12.52
CA ILE A 29 4.85 0.65 11.79
C ILE A 29 4.87 2.17 11.61
N MET A 30 3.75 2.75 11.18
CA MET A 30 3.61 4.20 10.97
C MET A 30 3.81 4.97 12.27
N ALA A 31 3.16 4.55 13.36
CA ALA A 31 3.26 5.19 14.66
C ALA A 31 4.69 5.14 15.24
N ALA A 32 5.44 4.09 14.93
CA ALA A 32 6.84 3.95 15.30
C ALA A 32 7.82 4.73 14.40
N GLY A 33 7.33 5.45 13.38
CA GLY A 33 8.15 6.22 12.44
C GLY A 33 8.81 5.38 11.33
N GLY A 34 8.36 4.14 11.12
CA GLY A 34 8.86 3.28 10.05
C GLY A 34 8.25 3.61 8.68
N THR A 35 8.96 3.27 7.60
CA THR A 35 8.40 3.32 6.23
C THR A 35 7.47 2.12 5.98
N ILE A 36 6.34 2.30 5.28
CA ILE A 36 5.35 1.21 5.10
C ILE A 36 5.91 0.01 4.34
N THR A 37 6.88 0.25 3.46
CA THR A 37 7.56 -0.78 2.68
C THR A 37 9.04 -0.46 2.60
N HIS A 38 9.85 -1.50 2.42
CA HIS A 38 11.28 -1.37 2.11
C HIS A 38 11.54 -1.71 0.63
N HIS A 39 11.08 -2.88 0.18
CA HIS A 39 11.30 -3.40 -1.19
C HIS A 39 10.13 -4.20 -1.73
N HIS A 40 9.08 -4.47 -0.94
CA HIS A 40 7.90 -5.23 -1.37
C HIS A 40 6.91 -4.39 -2.20
N ALA A 41 7.31 -3.19 -2.61
CA ALA A 41 6.48 -2.20 -3.28
C ALA A 41 5.24 -1.75 -2.48
N VAL A 42 4.45 -0.88 -3.10
CA VAL A 42 3.26 -0.28 -2.49
C VAL A 42 2.01 -1.13 -2.78
N GLY A 43 1.72 -1.40 -4.05
CA GLY A 43 0.53 -2.15 -4.44
C GLY A 43 -0.76 -1.46 -4.00
N ARG A 44 -1.88 -2.22 -3.96
CA ARG A 44 -3.12 -1.77 -3.32
C ARG A 44 -3.04 -1.82 -1.81
N LEU A 45 -2.36 -2.86 -1.31
CA LEU A 45 -2.30 -3.17 0.11
C LEU A 45 -1.65 -2.04 0.90
N HIS A 46 -0.46 -1.57 0.53
CA HIS A 46 0.26 -0.55 1.31
C HIS A 46 -0.10 0.90 0.92
N ARG A 47 -0.97 1.08 -0.09
CA ARG A 47 -1.31 2.39 -0.65
C ARG A 47 -1.80 3.41 0.40
N PRO A 48 -2.73 3.05 1.33
CA PRO A 48 -3.28 4.03 2.26
C PRO A 48 -2.23 4.71 3.14
N TRP A 49 -1.17 3.98 3.53
CA TRP A 49 -0.08 4.53 4.33
C TRP A 49 0.99 5.19 3.46
N TYR A 50 1.27 4.65 2.27
CA TYR A 50 2.19 5.30 1.34
C TYR A 50 1.73 6.70 0.97
N ASP A 51 0.43 6.93 0.80
CA ASP A 51 -0.12 8.26 0.52
C ASP A 51 0.11 9.25 1.66
N GLN A 52 0.14 8.78 2.91
CA GLN A 52 0.47 9.62 4.07
C GLN A 52 1.97 9.93 4.14
N GLN A 53 2.82 8.98 3.73
CA GLN A 53 4.29 9.14 3.77
C GLN A 53 4.85 9.95 2.60
N ARG A 54 4.20 9.86 1.45
CA ARG A 54 4.66 10.50 0.21
C ARG A 54 4.36 12.01 0.23
N PRO A 55 5.34 12.88 -0.08
CA PRO A 55 5.09 14.29 -0.33
C PRO A 55 4.18 14.51 -1.55
N GLU A 56 3.26 15.46 -1.45
CA GLU A 56 2.29 15.76 -2.52
C GLU A 56 2.96 16.13 -3.86
N LEU A 57 4.10 16.82 -3.84
CA LEU A 57 4.84 17.13 -5.06
C LEU A 57 5.28 15.86 -5.81
N PHE A 58 5.70 14.83 -5.08
CA PHE A 58 6.09 13.55 -5.66
C PHE A 58 4.87 12.81 -6.23
N ALA A 59 3.71 12.91 -5.57
CA ALA A 59 2.46 12.37 -6.09
C ALA A 59 2.09 13.01 -7.44
N LYS A 60 2.18 14.35 -7.54
CA LYS A 60 1.93 15.09 -8.78
C LYS A 60 2.88 14.70 -9.91
N ALA A 61 4.18 14.55 -9.61
CA ALA A 61 5.17 14.11 -10.59
C ALA A 61 4.85 12.72 -11.15
N LEU A 62 4.57 11.74 -10.28
CA LEU A 62 4.18 10.39 -10.71
C LEU A 62 2.90 10.38 -11.56
N LYS A 63 1.89 11.18 -11.17
CA LYS A 63 0.64 11.32 -11.94
C LYS A 63 0.91 11.90 -13.33
N ALA A 64 1.79 12.89 -13.45
CA ALA A 64 2.16 13.48 -14.74
C ALA A 64 2.87 12.46 -15.64
N VAL A 65 3.88 11.75 -15.11
CA VAL A 65 4.58 10.69 -15.86
C VAL A 65 3.61 9.61 -16.32
N LYS A 66 2.71 9.14 -15.45
CA LYS A 66 1.70 8.13 -15.79
C LYS A 66 0.82 8.58 -16.94
N ARG A 67 0.31 9.82 -16.90
CA ARG A 67 -0.54 10.38 -17.98
C ARG A 67 0.21 10.48 -19.32
N THR A 68 1.49 10.84 -19.31
CA THR A 68 2.29 10.94 -20.54
C THR A 68 2.60 9.56 -21.13
N LEU A 69 2.97 8.59 -20.29
CA LEU A 69 3.43 7.28 -20.75
C LEU A 69 2.29 6.27 -20.96
N ASP A 70 1.13 6.48 -20.32
CA ASP A 70 -0.05 5.62 -20.45
C ASP A 70 -1.33 6.47 -20.53
N PRO A 71 -1.53 7.22 -21.62
CA PRO A 71 -2.65 8.14 -21.76
C PRO A 71 -4.02 7.45 -21.79
N ASN A 72 -4.06 6.15 -22.09
CA ASN A 72 -5.28 5.35 -22.12
C ASN A 72 -5.49 4.53 -20.83
N GLY A 73 -4.60 4.64 -19.84
CA GLY A 73 -4.75 3.98 -18.53
C GLY A 73 -4.69 2.45 -18.55
N VAL A 74 -4.06 1.83 -19.55
CA VAL A 74 -4.05 0.37 -19.75
C VAL A 74 -3.08 -0.33 -18.77
N LEU A 75 -2.00 0.33 -18.38
CA LEU A 75 -0.94 -0.26 -17.57
C LEU A 75 -1.31 -0.25 -16.08
N ASN A 76 -2.07 -1.26 -15.67
CA ASN A 76 -2.40 -1.58 -14.28
C ASN A 76 -3.12 -0.44 -13.53
N PRO A 77 -4.37 -0.11 -13.93
CA PRO A 77 -5.11 1.04 -13.40
C PRO A 77 -5.41 0.95 -11.90
N GLY A 78 -5.47 2.11 -11.24
CA GLY A 78 -5.94 2.25 -9.87
C GLY A 78 -5.00 1.74 -8.77
N LEU A 79 -3.74 1.35 -9.06
CA LEU A 79 -2.80 0.93 -7.99
C LEU A 79 -2.21 2.13 -7.26
N LEU A 80 -1.37 2.87 -7.98
CA LEU A 80 -0.62 3.99 -7.44
C LEU A 80 -1.14 5.33 -7.95
N ILE A 81 -1.94 5.32 -9.00
CA ILE A 81 -2.66 6.48 -9.49
C ILE A 81 -4.07 6.02 -9.69
N ASP A 82 -5.02 6.83 -9.26
CA ASP A 82 -6.45 6.57 -9.42
C ASP A 82 -6.74 6.36 -10.91
N ALA A 83 -7.68 5.44 -11.20
CA ALA A 83 -8.02 5.05 -12.56
C ALA A 83 -8.66 6.21 -13.34
#